data_AF-A0A1E7K3T3-F1
#
_entry.id   AF-A0A1E7K3T3-F1
#
_cell.length_a   1.000
_cell.length_b   1.000
_cell.length_c   1.000
_cell.angle_alpha   90.00
_cell.angle_beta   90.00
_cell.angle_gamma   90.00
#
_symmetry.space_group_name_H-M   'P 1'
#
loop_
_entity.id
_entity.type
_entity.pdbx_description
1 polymer ?
#
loop_
_entity_poly.entity_id
_entity_poly.type
_entity_poly.pdbx_seq_one_letter_code
_entity_poly.pdbx_strand_id
1 'polypeptide(L)'
;MSDAAQPTAADVRAAAEAVKAALDRHLEAVERRGGESRVPAGAGGAGERDASSAEQYAAELDSAVYAAFDALAAAGETYDELLYEAYDEVTPFEIPSSESLPAYTGPDVPTALSVLIRRDYVISEPHRLQAQAERITELDPDSAEDERYEGAAPSNSVHAALGVLFGEFEPDEIATRHKEFGLEEGDSTLWVTAVDEAAEPGEWLSAPFEQADPQRVVCRFDVSAVFDEDEEDLVLEARSEEADEDGDDDEDGDEDGYDDADGYDEDGDGAGSGVSAARRT
;
A
#
# COMPACT_ATOMS: atom_id res chain seq x y z
N MET A 1 -8.88 37.31 28.59
CA MET A 1 -8.84 36.75 27.23
C MET A 1 -7.79 37.57 26.51
N SER A 2 -6.70 36.93 26.08
CA SER A 2 -5.56 37.63 25.48
C SER A 2 -6.01 38.36 24.23
N ASP A 3 -5.68 39.64 24.18
CA ASP A 3 -5.73 40.48 22.99
C ASP A 3 -4.59 40.04 22.06
N ALA A 4 -4.77 38.89 21.40
CA ALA A 4 -3.87 38.47 20.33
C ALA A 4 -4.18 39.37 19.13
N ALA A 5 -3.17 40.09 18.63
CA ALA A 5 -3.33 40.92 17.46
C ALA A 5 -3.77 40.04 16.29
N GLN A 6 -4.91 40.34 15.67
CA GLN A 6 -5.37 39.58 14.51
C GLN A 6 -4.39 39.71 13.34
N PRO A 7 -4.16 38.63 12.59
CA PRO A 7 -3.29 38.67 11.41
C PRO A 7 -3.82 39.67 10.39
N THR A 8 -2.90 40.39 9.77
CA THR A 8 -3.25 41.42 8.80
C THR A 8 -3.33 40.83 7.40
N ALA A 9 -4.02 41.53 6.50
CA ALA A 9 -4.01 41.19 5.08
C ALA A 9 -2.59 41.19 4.46
N ALA A 10 -1.60 41.85 5.08
CA ALA A 10 -0.22 41.79 4.64
C ALA A 10 0.45 40.47 5.05
N ASP A 11 0.10 39.91 6.21
CA ASP A 11 0.62 38.64 6.71
C ASP A 11 0.11 37.48 5.85
N VAL A 12 -1.20 37.47 5.54
CA VAL A 12 -1.81 36.48 4.63
C VAL A 12 -1.16 36.53 3.24
N ARG A 13 -0.91 37.74 2.71
CA ARG A 13 -0.20 37.90 1.42
C ARG A 13 1.25 37.42 1.49
N ALA A 14 1.95 37.64 2.59
CA ALA A 14 3.30 37.15 2.78
C ALA A 14 3.36 35.62 2.84
N ALA A 15 2.39 34.99 3.52
CA ALA A 15 2.26 33.54 3.58
C ALA A 15 1.92 32.94 2.20
N ALA A 16 1.02 33.56 1.43
CA ALA A 16 0.73 33.13 0.06
C ALA A 16 1.99 33.17 -0.84
N GLU A 17 2.80 34.23 -0.73
CA GLU A 17 4.08 34.30 -1.46
C GLU A 17 5.10 33.25 -0.96
N ALA A 18 5.05 32.88 0.32
CA ALA A 18 5.88 31.80 0.86
C ALA A 18 5.49 30.42 0.28
N VAL A 19 4.19 30.14 0.16
CA VAL A 19 3.65 28.92 -0.50
C VAL A 19 4.14 28.87 -1.94
N LYS A 20 3.97 29.97 -2.69
CA LYS A 20 4.43 30.06 -4.07
C LYS A 20 5.94 29.82 -4.20
N ALA A 21 6.74 30.46 -3.37
CA ALA A 21 8.19 30.27 -3.37
C ALA A 21 8.60 28.84 -2.97
N ALA A 22 7.80 28.15 -2.17
CA ALA A 22 8.02 26.75 -1.85
C ALA A 22 7.64 25.81 -2.99
N LEU A 23 6.55 26.11 -3.69
CA LEU A 23 6.12 25.37 -4.88
C LEU A 23 7.18 25.48 -5.99
N ASP A 24 7.68 26.69 -6.27
CA ASP A 24 8.73 26.91 -7.25
C ASP A 24 9.98 26.08 -6.92
N ARG A 25 10.41 26.06 -5.64
CA ARG A 25 11.55 25.24 -5.17
C ARG A 25 11.31 23.74 -5.33
N HIS A 26 10.10 23.27 -5.05
CA HIS A 26 9.74 21.87 -5.20
C HIS A 26 9.75 21.46 -6.68
N LEU A 27 9.15 22.27 -7.56
CA LEU A 27 9.19 22.05 -9.00
C LEU A 27 10.61 22.02 -9.54
N GLU A 28 11.48 22.95 -9.13
CA GLU A 28 12.90 22.95 -9.50
C GLU A 28 13.62 21.67 -9.03
N ALA A 29 13.27 21.13 -7.87
CA ALA A 29 13.83 19.88 -7.36
C ALA A 29 13.38 18.67 -8.19
N VAL A 30 12.08 18.60 -8.49
CA VAL A 30 11.49 17.56 -9.35
C VAL A 30 12.09 17.60 -10.76
N GLU A 31 12.27 18.78 -11.34
CA GLU A 31 12.89 18.96 -12.65
C GLU A 31 14.34 18.49 -12.66
N ARG A 32 15.13 18.84 -11.63
CA ARG A 32 16.51 18.35 -11.49
C ARG A 32 16.58 16.82 -11.43
N ARG A 33 15.70 16.21 -10.63
CA ARG A 33 15.60 14.75 -10.50
C ARG A 33 15.14 14.07 -11.80
N GLY A 34 14.15 14.64 -12.48
CA GLY A 34 13.67 14.15 -13.77
C GLY A 34 14.72 14.27 -14.90
N GLY A 35 15.59 15.29 -14.82
CA GLY A 35 16.73 15.47 -15.71
C GLY A 35 17.74 14.33 -15.65
N GLU A 36 18.03 13.82 -14.45
CA GLU A 36 18.94 12.69 -14.24
C GLU A 36 18.36 11.38 -14.80
N SER A 37 17.08 11.11 -14.54
CA SER A 37 16.38 9.91 -15.06
C SER A 37 16.37 9.82 -16.59
N ARG A 38 16.55 10.95 -17.28
CA ARG A 38 16.59 11.06 -18.75
C ARG A 38 17.99 10.84 -19.34
N VAL A 39 19.04 10.75 -18.52
CA VAL A 39 20.40 10.43 -18.98
C VAL A 39 20.48 8.91 -19.21
N PRO A 40 20.72 8.44 -20.45
CA PRO A 40 20.82 7.01 -20.71
C PRO A 40 22.04 6.41 -20.01
N ALA A 41 21.83 5.32 -19.27
CA ALA A 41 22.82 4.58 -18.47
C ALA A 41 24.00 3.93 -19.27
N GLY A 42 24.32 4.43 -20.47
CA GLY A 42 25.20 3.75 -21.43
C GLY A 42 26.26 4.60 -22.12
N ALA A 43 26.49 5.84 -21.71
CA ALA A 43 27.45 6.73 -22.38
C ALA A 43 28.64 7.13 -21.48
N GLY A 44 29.37 6.15 -20.94
CA GLY A 44 30.62 6.43 -20.25
C GLY A 44 31.25 5.19 -19.63
N GLY A 45 32.30 4.65 -20.25
CA GLY A 45 33.14 3.65 -19.60
C GLY A 45 34.01 4.30 -18.54
N ALA A 46 33.65 4.16 -17.26
CA ALA A 46 34.53 4.38 -16.12
C ALA A 46 34.04 3.50 -14.94
N GLY A 47 34.97 2.88 -14.22
CA GLY A 47 34.70 1.75 -13.30
C GLY A 47 33.81 2.06 -12.09
N GLU A 48 33.62 1.05 -11.24
CA GLU A 48 32.71 1.00 -10.07
C GLU A 48 32.66 2.23 -9.12
N ARG A 49 33.63 3.15 -9.19
CA ARG A 49 33.61 4.43 -8.46
C ARG A 49 32.68 5.48 -9.05
N ASP A 50 32.33 5.39 -10.34
CA ASP A 50 31.47 6.35 -11.03
C ASP A 50 29.99 6.01 -10.78
N ALA A 51 29.67 4.71 -10.73
CA ALA A 51 28.34 4.21 -10.38
C ALA A 51 27.94 4.57 -8.94
N SER A 52 28.84 4.38 -7.96
CA SER A 52 28.55 4.74 -6.56
C SER A 52 28.34 6.25 -6.38
N SER A 53 29.06 7.09 -7.13
CA SER A 53 28.85 8.55 -7.10
C SER A 53 27.53 8.95 -7.76
N ALA A 54 27.13 8.29 -8.85
CA ALA A 54 25.87 8.56 -9.53
C ALA A 54 24.67 8.14 -8.66
N GLU A 55 24.75 6.98 -7.99
CA GLU A 55 23.72 6.53 -7.04
C GLU A 55 23.60 7.46 -5.83
N GLN A 56 24.73 7.91 -5.26
CA GLN A 56 24.74 8.91 -4.19
C GLN A 56 24.11 10.23 -4.64
N TYR A 57 24.45 10.70 -5.84
CA TYR A 57 23.89 11.93 -6.38
C TYR A 57 22.38 11.81 -6.66
N ALA A 58 21.91 10.66 -7.16
CA ALA A 58 20.49 10.39 -7.33
C ALA A 58 19.74 10.39 -5.98
N ALA A 59 20.31 9.77 -4.94
CA ALA A 59 19.76 9.79 -3.59
C ALA A 59 19.71 11.22 -3.00
N GLU A 60 20.75 12.02 -3.23
CA GLU A 60 20.78 13.44 -2.86
C GLU A 60 19.67 14.24 -3.57
N LEU A 61 19.40 13.96 -4.85
CA LEU A 61 18.33 14.59 -5.61
C LEU A 61 16.95 14.20 -5.08
N ASP A 62 16.72 12.91 -4.81
CA ASP A 62 15.48 12.42 -4.23
C ASP A 62 15.26 13.04 -2.83
N SER A 63 16.29 13.09 -1.99
CA SER A 63 16.25 13.79 -0.69
C SER A 63 15.90 15.28 -0.82
N ALA A 64 16.46 15.97 -1.82
CA ALA A 64 16.17 17.36 -2.08
C ALA A 64 14.71 17.60 -2.55
N VAL A 65 14.10 16.65 -3.26
CA VAL A 65 12.68 16.70 -3.64
C VAL A 65 11.80 16.63 -2.41
N TYR A 66 12.04 15.66 -1.52
CA TYR A 66 11.28 15.50 -0.27
C TYR A 66 11.43 16.72 0.64
N ALA A 67 12.66 17.19 0.86
CA ALA A 67 12.88 18.38 1.68
C ALA A 67 12.18 19.64 1.13
N ALA A 68 12.10 19.79 -0.20
CA ALA A 68 11.38 20.88 -0.82
C ALA A 68 9.85 20.72 -0.71
N PHE A 69 9.35 19.48 -0.74
CA PHE A 69 7.95 19.15 -0.50
C PHE A 69 7.52 19.47 0.94
N ASP A 70 8.32 19.06 1.94
CA ASP A 70 8.05 19.36 3.35
C ASP A 70 7.98 20.87 3.61
N ALA A 71 8.89 21.62 2.99
CA ALA A 71 8.87 23.08 3.06
C ALA A 71 7.66 23.72 2.37
N LEU A 72 7.06 23.05 1.38
CA LEU A 72 5.81 23.46 0.73
C LEU A 72 4.60 23.17 1.62
N ALA A 73 4.54 21.99 2.23
CA ALA A 73 3.48 21.62 3.18
C ALA A 73 3.45 22.60 4.37
N ALA A 74 4.60 22.84 5.02
CA ALA A 74 4.69 23.77 6.14
C ALA A 74 4.29 25.22 5.78
N ALA A 75 4.62 25.66 4.55
CA ALA A 75 4.19 26.96 4.06
C ALA A 75 2.68 27.01 3.81
N GLY A 76 2.09 25.91 3.31
CA GLY A 76 0.65 25.74 3.09
C GLY A 76 -0.13 25.83 4.38
N GLU A 77 0.30 25.10 5.41
CA GLU A 77 -0.32 25.13 6.75
C GLU A 77 -0.30 26.54 7.35
N THR A 78 0.85 27.22 7.31
CA THR A 78 0.97 28.60 7.79
C THR A 78 0.01 29.54 7.04
N TYR A 79 -0.14 29.34 5.72
CA TYR A 79 -1.05 30.15 4.93
C TYR A 79 -2.52 29.88 5.28
N ASP A 80 -2.91 28.62 5.44
CA ASP A 80 -4.27 28.24 5.78
C ASP A 80 -4.67 28.72 7.19
N GLU A 81 -3.77 28.60 8.18
CA GLU A 81 -4.00 29.11 9.54
C GLU A 81 -4.24 30.63 9.53
N LEU A 82 -3.40 31.39 8.81
CA LEU A 82 -3.56 32.84 8.69
C LEU A 82 -4.81 33.24 7.87
N LEU A 83 -5.16 32.45 6.85
CA LEU A 83 -6.36 32.67 6.03
C LEU A 83 -7.62 32.48 6.88
N TYR A 84 -7.65 31.42 7.70
CA TYR A 84 -8.73 31.12 8.61
C TYR A 84 -8.87 32.21 9.69
N GLU A 85 -7.77 32.58 10.35
CA GLU A 85 -7.79 33.62 11.39
C GLU A 85 -8.24 34.99 10.87
N ALA A 86 -7.86 35.35 9.64
CA ALA A 86 -8.16 36.66 9.06
C ALA A 86 -9.54 36.72 8.40
N TYR A 87 -10.01 35.64 7.78
CA TYR A 87 -11.18 35.64 6.90
C TYR A 87 -12.21 34.54 7.18
N ASP A 88 -11.96 33.61 8.11
CA ASP A 88 -12.81 32.42 8.36
C ASP A 88 -12.99 31.59 7.07
N GLU A 89 -11.95 31.57 6.23
CA GLU A 89 -11.86 30.83 4.98
C GLU A 89 -10.76 29.77 5.08
N VAL A 90 -10.90 28.68 4.33
CA VAL A 90 -9.95 27.55 4.25
C VAL A 90 -9.64 27.30 2.78
N THR A 91 -8.43 26.86 2.45
CA THR A 91 -8.11 26.49 1.07
C THR A 91 -8.94 25.29 0.59
N PRO A 92 -9.40 25.28 -0.69
CA PRO A 92 -10.20 24.16 -1.22
C PRO A 92 -9.37 22.91 -1.55
N PHE A 93 -8.10 22.89 -1.16
CA PHE A 93 -7.16 21.79 -1.29
C PHE A 93 -6.23 21.79 -0.07
N GLU A 94 -5.70 20.62 0.26
CA GLU A 94 -4.74 20.42 1.36
C GLU A 94 -3.41 19.94 0.76
N ILE A 95 -2.30 20.43 1.30
CA ILE A 95 -0.98 19.90 0.94
C ILE A 95 -0.67 18.79 1.95
N PRO A 96 -0.47 17.53 1.51
CA PRO A 96 -0.18 16.44 2.44
C PRO A 96 1.03 16.79 3.30
N SER A 97 0.83 16.89 4.61
CA SER A 97 1.91 17.10 5.57
C SER A 97 2.64 15.79 5.83
N SER A 98 3.97 15.84 5.87
CA SER A 98 4.79 14.75 6.42
C SER A 98 4.77 14.70 7.94
N GLU A 99 4.01 15.59 8.60
CA GLU A 99 3.85 15.61 10.06
C GLU A 99 3.22 14.31 10.56
N SER A 100 4.10 13.37 10.88
CA SER A 100 3.88 12.41 11.94
C SER A 100 5.15 11.68 12.38
N LEU A 101 6.28 11.86 11.67
CA LEU A 101 7.52 11.16 11.97
C LEU A 101 8.70 12.15 12.06
N PRO A 102 9.59 11.99 13.05
CA PRO A 102 10.83 12.77 13.12
C PRO A 102 11.73 12.47 11.92
N ALA A 103 12.65 13.39 11.63
CA ALA A 103 13.59 13.25 10.51
C ALA A 103 14.31 11.91 10.55
N TYR A 104 14.36 11.23 9.40
CA TYR A 104 15.03 9.94 9.24
C TYR A 104 16.52 10.05 9.58
N THR A 105 17.01 9.15 10.43
CA THR A 105 18.43 9.07 10.83
C THR A 105 19.06 7.70 10.54
N GLY A 106 18.39 6.88 9.73
CA GLY A 106 18.90 5.56 9.35
C GLY A 106 19.89 5.60 8.18
N PRO A 107 20.36 4.43 7.73
CA PRO A 107 21.29 4.33 6.60
C PRO A 107 20.64 4.77 5.28
N ASP A 108 21.43 5.39 4.40
CA ASP A 108 20.98 5.79 3.06
C ASP A 108 20.63 4.58 2.17
N VAL A 109 21.35 3.47 2.35
CA VAL A 109 21.11 2.20 1.63
C VAL A 109 20.87 1.10 2.68
N PRO A 110 19.60 0.82 3.05
CA PRO A 110 19.29 -0.21 4.04
C PRO A 110 19.56 -1.61 3.47
N THR A 111 20.19 -2.47 4.28
CA THR A 111 20.45 -3.88 3.91
C THR A 111 19.42 -4.86 4.49
N ALA A 112 18.62 -4.40 5.46
CA ALA A 112 17.53 -5.13 6.06
C ALA A 112 16.40 -4.16 6.44
N LEU A 113 15.17 -4.66 6.44
CA LEU A 113 13.95 -3.90 6.72
C LEU A 113 13.05 -4.68 7.68
N SER A 114 12.24 -3.96 8.46
CA SER A 114 11.09 -4.51 9.17
C SER A 114 9.82 -3.80 8.70
N VAL A 115 8.75 -4.57 8.54
CA VAL A 115 7.44 -4.06 8.12
C VAL A 115 6.48 -4.24 9.29
N LEU A 116 5.99 -3.14 9.84
CA LEU A 116 5.01 -3.15 10.91
C LEU A 116 3.66 -2.78 10.33
N ILE A 117 2.68 -3.66 10.53
CA ILE A 117 1.33 -3.46 10.03
C ILE A 117 0.40 -3.44 11.22
N ARG A 118 -0.33 -2.34 11.38
CA ARG A 118 -1.50 -2.24 12.26
C ARG A 118 -2.74 -2.32 11.37
N ARG A 119 -3.59 -3.31 11.62
CA ARG A 119 -4.93 -3.44 11.03
C ARG A 119 -5.93 -3.39 12.17
N ASP A 120 -6.83 -2.44 12.14
CA ASP A 120 -7.91 -2.34 13.12
C ASP A 120 -9.15 -3.08 12.60
N TYR A 121 -9.87 -3.77 13.49
CA TYR A 121 -11.12 -4.44 13.16
C TYR A 121 -12.20 -4.13 14.19
N VAL A 122 -13.43 -3.97 13.72
CA VAL A 122 -14.63 -3.92 14.55
C VAL A 122 -15.30 -5.30 14.51
N ILE A 123 -15.62 -5.85 15.68
CA ILE A 123 -16.40 -7.10 15.77
C ILE A 123 -17.88 -6.76 15.55
N SER A 124 -18.34 -6.82 14.31
CA SER A 124 -19.73 -6.50 13.92
C SER A 124 -20.69 -7.66 14.18
N GLU A 125 -20.24 -8.90 13.95
CA GLU A 125 -21.04 -10.11 14.11
C GLU A 125 -20.40 -11.12 15.08
N PRO A 126 -20.47 -10.90 16.41
CA PRO A 126 -19.84 -11.79 17.40
C PRO A 126 -20.28 -13.26 17.32
N HIS A 127 -21.52 -13.51 16.91
CA HIS A 127 -22.05 -14.86 16.75
C HIS A 127 -21.41 -15.61 15.58
N ARG A 128 -21.07 -14.90 14.49
CA ARG A 128 -20.38 -15.48 13.33
C ARG A 128 -18.95 -15.90 13.71
N LEU A 129 -18.26 -15.03 14.44
CA LEU A 129 -16.93 -15.31 15.00
C LEU A 129 -16.94 -16.56 15.89
N GLN A 130 -17.90 -16.64 16.83
CA GLN A 130 -18.05 -17.80 17.72
C GLN A 130 -18.34 -19.09 16.94
N ALA A 131 -19.25 -19.04 15.98
CA ALA A 131 -19.58 -20.21 15.16
C ALA A 131 -18.39 -20.68 14.32
N GLN A 132 -17.51 -19.77 13.88
CA GLN A 132 -16.28 -20.15 13.20
C GLN A 132 -15.30 -20.83 14.15
N ALA A 133 -15.09 -20.28 15.34
CA ALA A 133 -14.22 -20.90 16.35
C ALA A 133 -14.73 -22.29 16.75
N GLU A 134 -16.04 -22.47 16.95
CA GLU A 134 -16.65 -23.78 17.22
C GLU A 134 -16.36 -24.77 16.09
N ARG A 135 -16.48 -24.36 14.82
CA ARG A 135 -16.15 -25.23 13.67
C ARG A 135 -14.68 -25.65 13.66
N ILE A 136 -13.76 -24.75 14.00
CA ILE A 136 -12.32 -25.06 14.08
C ILE A 136 -12.09 -26.08 15.18
N THR A 137 -12.59 -25.82 16.40
CA THR A 137 -12.42 -26.73 17.54
C THR A 137 -13.10 -28.11 17.34
N GLU A 138 -14.20 -28.17 16.59
CA GLU A 138 -14.83 -29.44 16.22
C GLU A 138 -13.95 -30.29 15.29
N LEU A 139 -13.18 -29.64 14.40
CA LEU A 139 -12.28 -30.29 13.46
C LEU A 139 -10.92 -30.62 14.09
N ASP A 140 -10.41 -29.70 14.92
CA ASP A 140 -9.17 -29.81 15.67
C ASP A 140 -9.40 -29.36 17.13
N PRO A 141 -9.65 -30.31 18.05
CA PRO A 141 -9.85 -30.00 19.46
C PRO A 141 -8.64 -29.34 20.13
N ASP A 142 -7.43 -29.55 19.59
CA ASP A 142 -6.19 -29.05 20.17
C ASP A 142 -6.02 -27.53 19.87
N SER A 143 -6.72 -26.98 18.87
CA SER A 143 -6.67 -25.53 18.58
C SER A 143 -7.26 -24.66 19.70
N ALA A 144 -8.07 -25.24 20.59
CA ALA A 144 -8.62 -24.55 21.76
C ALA A 144 -7.65 -24.52 22.96
N GLU A 145 -6.58 -25.32 22.91
CA GLU A 145 -5.60 -25.49 24.00
C GLU A 145 -4.29 -24.72 23.77
N ASP A 146 -4.30 -23.66 22.95
CA ASP A 146 -3.08 -22.88 22.67
C ASP A 146 -2.48 -22.32 23.98
N GLU A 147 -1.37 -22.93 24.42
CA GLU A 147 -0.67 -22.65 25.69
C GLU A 147 -0.16 -21.19 25.79
N ARG A 148 -0.27 -20.42 24.71
CA ARG A 148 0.09 -18.99 24.64
C ARG A 148 -0.95 -18.04 25.25
N TYR A 149 -2.14 -18.53 25.60
CA TYR A 149 -3.21 -17.73 26.22
C TYR A 149 -3.37 -18.02 27.72
N GLU A 150 -2.74 -17.20 28.57
CA GLU A 150 -3.02 -17.18 30.01
C GLU A 150 -4.30 -16.38 30.31
N GLY A 151 -5.47 -16.98 30.11
CA GLY A 151 -6.74 -16.32 30.40
C GLY A 151 -7.89 -17.30 30.59
N ALA A 152 -8.48 -17.33 31.80
CA ALA A 152 -9.65 -18.15 32.13
C ALA A 152 -10.96 -17.57 31.55
N ALA A 153 -11.00 -17.32 30.25
CA ALA A 153 -12.23 -16.94 29.57
C ALA A 153 -13.13 -18.18 29.40
N PRO A 154 -14.47 -18.04 29.49
CA PRO A 154 -15.38 -19.14 29.15
C PRO A 154 -15.12 -19.61 27.72
N SER A 155 -15.18 -20.92 27.47
CA SER A 155 -14.95 -21.54 26.14
C SER A 155 -15.79 -20.90 25.03
N ASN A 156 -16.98 -20.38 25.35
CA ASN A 156 -17.92 -19.79 24.38
C ASN A 156 -17.87 -18.26 24.36
N SER A 157 -16.83 -17.64 24.92
CA SER A 157 -16.66 -16.19 24.88
C SER A 157 -16.11 -15.71 23.54
N VAL A 158 -16.41 -14.46 23.17
CA VAL A 158 -15.79 -13.79 22.01
C VAL A 158 -14.27 -13.80 22.11
N HIS A 159 -13.73 -13.62 23.32
CA HIS A 159 -12.29 -13.64 23.56
C HIS A 159 -11.65 -15.01 23.24
N ALA A 160 -12.28 -16.10 23.68
CA ALA A 160 -11.82 -17.45 23.34
C ALA A 160 -11.89 -17.70 21.83
N ALA A 161 -12.97 -17.24 21.18
CA ALA A 161 -13.13 -17.35 19.73
C ALA A 161 -12.05 -16.59 18.94
N LEU A 162 -11.63 -15.41 19.41
CA LEU A 162 -10.50 -14.66 18.82
C LEU A 162 -9.18 -15.45 18.94
N GLY A 163 -8.92 -16.05 20.11
CA GLY A 163 -7.72 -16.88 20.32
C GLY A 163 -7.66 -18.05 19.34
N VAL A 164 -8.77 -18.78 19.17
CA VAL A 164 -8.86 -19.89 18.21
C VAL A 164 -8.70 -19.39 16.77
N LEU A 165 -9.38 -18.31 16.39
CA LEU A 165 -9.32 -17.78 15.02
C LEU A 165 -7.89 -17.35 14.64
N PHE A 166 -7.25 -16.53 15.47
CA PHE A 166 -5.90 -16.01 15.21
C PHE A 166 -4.79 -17.03 15.48
N GLY A 167 -5.11 -18.15 16.13
CA GLY A 167 -4.21 -19.30 16.26
C GLY A 167 -4.21 -20.20 15.03
N GLU A 168 -5.37 -20.36 14.37
CA GLU A 168 -5.55 -21.23 13.20
C GLU A 168 -5.21 -20.53 11.88
N PHE A 169 -5.63 -19.28 11.70
CA PHE A 169 -5.48 -18.57 10.42
C PHE A 169 -4.30 -17.61 10.41
N GLU A 170 -3.64 -17.52 9.26
CA GLU A 170 -2.60 -16.52 9.04
C GLU A 170 -3.21 -15.10 9.00
N PRO A 171 -2.47 -14.06 9.42
CA PRO A 171 -2.97 -12.68 9.43
C PRO A 171 -3.49 -12.18 8.08
N ASP A 172 -2.89 -12.61 6.98
CA ASP A 172 -3.29 -12.21 5.63
C ASP A 172 -4.54 -12.95 5.14
N GLU A 173 -4.76 -14.19 5.62
CA GLU A 173 -6.02 -14.89 5.38
C GLU A 173 -7.17 -14.21 6.14
N ILE A 174 -6.92 -13.81 7.39
CA ILE A 174 -7.89 -13.03 8.17
C ILE A 174 -8.20 -11.71 7.49
N ALA A 175 -7.19 -11.00 6.99
CA ALA A 175 -7.38 -9.76 6.26
C ALA A 175 -8.23 -9.95 5.00
N THR A 176 -8.01 -11.03 4.25
CA THR A 176 -8.77 -11.29 3.01
C THR A 176 -10.21 -11.75 3.28
N ARG A 177 -10.46 -12.43 4.40
CA ARG A 177 -11.74 -13.08 4.71
C ARG A 177 -12.44 -12.50 5.95
N HIS A 178 -12.09 -11.28 6.36
CA HIS A 178 -12.54 -10.67 7.62
C HIS A 178 -14.07 -10.68 7.80
N LYS A 179 -14.84 -10.43 6.73
CA LYS A 179 -16.32 -10.46 6.74
C LYS A 179 -16.89 -11.86 7.06
N GLU A 180 -16.21 -12.92 6.64
CA GLU A 180 -16.60 -14.31 6.95
C GLU A 180 -16.44 -14.63 8.45
N PHE A 181 -15.61 -13.88 9.14
CA PHE A 181 -15.36 -13.99 10.57
C PHE A 181 -16.22 -13.04 11.40
N GLY A 182 -17.04 -12.19 10.76
CA GLY A 182 -17.86 -11.19 11.45
C GLY A 182 -17.06 -9.98 11.94
N LEU A 183 -15.97 -9.68 11.23
CA LEU A 183 -15.13 -8.51 11.42
C LEU A 183 -15.41 -7.51 10.29
N GLU A 184 -15.46 -6.23 10.61
CA GLU A 184 -15.37 -5.12 9.64
C GLU A 184 -13.99 -4.48 9.78
N GLU A 185 -13.37 -4.14 8.65
CA GLU A 185 -12.08 -3.45 8.63
C GLU A 185 -12.24 -1.99 9.10
N GLY A 186 -11.29 -1.54 9.91
CA GLY A 186 -11.13 -0.16 10.33
C GLY A 186 -9.92 0.47 9.65
N ASP A 187 -9.34 1.50 10.26
CA ASP A 187 -8.12 2.11 9.72
C ASP A 187 -6.94 1.12 9.75
N SER A 188 -6.03 1.27 8.81
CA SER A 188 -4.77 0.52 8.80
C SER A 188 -3.57 1.43 8.57
N THR A 189 -2.45 1.04 9.17
CA THR A 189 -1.18 1.75 9.06
C THR A 189 -0.07 0.75 8.77
N LEU A 190 0.74 1.02 7.75
CA LEU A 190 1.95 0.27 7.42
C LEU A 190 3.17 1.16 7.59
N TRP A 191 4.12 0.71 8.40
CA TRP A 191 5.44 1.33 8.56
C TRP A 191 6.51 0.41 7.99
N VAL A 192 7.42 0.98 7.20
CA VAL A 192 8.65 0.31 6.77
C VAL A 192 9.82 0.96 7.51
N THR A 193 10.53 0.18 8.31
CA THR A 193 11.66 0.66 9.10
C THR A 193 12.97 0.06 8.62
N ALA A 194 14.00 0.89 8.48
CA ALA A 194 15.35 0.41 8.20
C ALA A 194 15.99 -0.20 9.45
N VAL A 195 16.66 -1.34 9.25
CA VAL A 195 17.46 -1.99 10.30
C VAL A 195 18.94 -1.88 9.91
N ASP A 196 19.79 -1.58 10.90
CA ASP A 196 21.22 -1.38 10.69
C ASP A 196 21.93 -2.66 10.19
N GLU A 197 21.57 -3.81 10.76
CA GLU A 197 22.15 -5.11 10.45
C GLU A 197 21.05 -6.17 10.30
N ALA A 198 21.26 -7.15 9.42
CA ALA A 198 20.38 -8.31 9.32
C ALA A 198 20.52 -9.15 10.61
N ALA A 199 19.40 -9.43 11.28
CA ALA A 199 19.44 -10.24 12.50
C ALA A 199 19.64 -11.72 12.19
N GLU A 200 20.16 -12.45 13.16
CA GLU A 200 20.33 -13.89 13.05
C GLU A 200 18.96 -14.62 13.16
N PRO A 201 18.84 -15.83 12.61
CA PRO A 201 17.60 -16.60 12.70
C PRO A 201 17.09 -16.75 14.14
N GLY A 202 15.87 -16.28 14.37
CA GLY A 202 15.20 -16.35 15.67
C GLY A 202 15.33 -15.11 16.55
N GLU A 203 16.27 -14.19 16.26
CA GLU A 203 16.39 -12.93 17.02
C GLU A 203 15.16 -12.03 16.83
N TRP A 204 14.57 -12.03 15.63
CA TRP A 204 13.32 -11.31 15.33
C TRP A 204 12.12 -11.72 16.19
N LEU A 205 12.13 -12.94 16.74
CA LEU A 205 11.02 -13.45 17.55
C LEU A 205 11.11 -13.07 19.03
N SER A 206 12.24 -12.51 19.47
CA SER A 206 12.48 -12.23 20.89
C SER A 206 11.76 -10.98 21.40
N ALA A 207 11.64 -9.95 20.57
CA ALA A 207 10.96 -8.69 20.89
C ALA A 207 10.25 -8.07 19.66
N PRO A 208 9.27 -8.78 19.06
CA PRO A 208 8.65 -8.38 17.78
C PRO A 208 7.86 -7.06 17.83
N PHE A 209 7.52 -6.58 19.04
CA PHE A 209 6.74 -5.36 19.27
C PHE A 209 7.48 -4.33 20.14
N GLU A 210 8.82 -4.44 20.26
CA GLU A 210 9.58 -3.32 20.81
C GLU A 210 9.29 -2.07 19.96
N GLN A 211 9.00 -0.94 20.59
CA GLN A 211 8.52 0.26 19.89
C GLN A 211 9.47 0.60 18.74
N ALA A 212 8.93 0.55 17.51
CA ALA A 212 9.67 0.96 16.33
C ALA A 212 10.12 2.41 16.50
N ASP A 213 11.43 2.63 16.33
CA ASP A 213 12.02 3.96 16.38
C ASP A 213 11.44 4.82 15.24
N PRO A 214 10.67 5.88 15.54
CA PRO A 214 10.08 6.73 14.51
C PRO A 214 11.13 7.37 13.59
N GLN A 215 12.37 7.55 14.06
CA GLN A 215 13.49 8.08 13.25
C GLN A 215 14.07 7.06 12.26
N ARG A 216 13.66 5.80 12.34
CA ARG A 216 14.06 4.71 11.42
C ARG A 216 13.00 4.39 10.37
N VAL A 217 11.85 5.05 10.41
CA VAL A 217 10.78 4.85 9.44
C VAL A 217 11.19 5.49 8.12
N VAL A 218 11.31 4.64 7.08
CA VAL A 218 11.62 5.05 5.71
C VAL A 218 10.36 5.53 5.02
N CYS A 219 9.26 4.80 5.18
CA CYS A 219 7.96 5.20 4.66
C CYS A 219 6.84 4.74 5.59
N ARG A 220 5.78 5.54 5.59
CA ARG A 220 4.52 5.31 6.30
C ARG A 220 3.39 5.43 5.30
N PHE A 221 2.47 4.47 5.35
CA PHE A 221 1.24 4.47 4.57
C PHE A 221 0.09 4.33 5.56
N ASP A 222 -0.88 5.24 5.48
CA ASP A 222 -2.11 5.17 6.24
C ASP A 222 -3.26 4.98 5.25
N VAL A 223 -4.12 4.01 5.53
CA VAL A 223 -5.37 3.76 4.81
C VAL A 223 -6.48 3.96 5.81
N SER A 224 -7.43 4.83 5.48
CA SER A 224 -8.59 5.04 6.33
C SER A 224 -9.80 4.34 5.75
N ALA A 225 -10.53 3.61 6.61
CA ALA A 225 -11.71 2.86 6.21
C ALA A 225 -12.82 3.74 5.61
N VAL A 226 -12.85 5.03 5.95
CA VAL A 226 -13.86 5.98 5.42
C VAL A 226 -13.64 6.30 3.94
N PHE A 227 -12.40 6.28 3.48
CA PHE A 227 -12.05 6.65 2.10
C PHE A 227 -11.88 5.43 1.19
N ASP A 228 -11.72 4.23 1.77
CA ASP A 228 -11.54 2.98 1.02
C ASP A 228 -12.87 2.50 0.41
N GLU A 229 -14.01 2.73 1.07
CA GLU A 229 -15.35 2.38 0.57
C GLU A 229 -15.71 3.10 -0.75
N ASP A 230 -15.17 4.30 -1.00
CA ASP A 230 -15.46 5.09 -2.20
C ASP A 230 -14.65 4.62 -3.43
N GLU A 231 -13.46 4.04 -3.25
CA GLU A 231 -12.56 3.69 -4.36
C GLU A 231 -13.02 2.42 -5.10
N GLU A 232 -13.60 1.44 -4.39
CA GLU A 232 -14.19 0.24 -4.99
C GLU A 232 -15.44 0.55 -5.85
N ASP A 233 -16.26 1.52 -5.41
CA ASP A 233 -17.45 1.97 -6.17
C ASP A 233 -17.07 2.76 -7.43
N LEU A 234 -16.01 3.59 -7.38
CA LEU A 234 -15.52 4.35 -8.55
C LEU A 234 -14.98 3.45 -9.67
N VAL A 235 -14.37 2.30 -9.34
CA VAL A 235 -13.87 1.33 -10.34
C VAL A 235 -15.03 0.55 -10.99
N LEU A 236 -16.13 0.36 -10.28
CA LEU A 236 -17.35 -0.27 -10.82
C LEU A 236 -18.13 0.66 -11.75
N GLU A 237 -18.21 1.96 -11.44
CA GLU A 237 -18.84 2.95 -12.33
C GLU A 237 -18.10 3.06 -13.67
N ALA A 238 -16.76 3.14 -13.65
CA ALA A 238 -15.94 3.23 -14.87
C ALA A 238 -16.05 1.99 -15.79
N ARG A 239 -16.40 0.82 -15.24
CA ARG A 239 -16.64 -0.40 -16.04
C ARG A 239 -18.05 -0.47 -16.63
N SER A 240 -19.01 0.27 -16.06
CA SER A 240 -20.38 0.30 -16.56
C SER A 240 -20.54 1.24 -17.76
N GLU A 241 -19.74 2.30 -17.84
CA GLU A 241 -19.80 3.29 -18.93
C GLU A 241 -19.27 2.78 -20.29
N GLU A 242 -18.48 1.69 -20.30
CA GLU A 242 -17.92 1.08 -21.52
C GLU A 242 -18.87 0.05 -22.17
N ALA A 243 -20.04 -0.23 -21.57
CA ALA A 243 -20.94 -1.31 -22.02
C ALA A 243 -22.18 -0.84 -22.83
N ASP A 244 -22.38 0.47 -23.02
CA ASP A 244 -23.59 1.02 -23.65
C ASP A 244 -23.38 1.65 -25.05
N GLU A 245 -22.24 1.41 -25.71
CA GLU A 245 -22.01 1.89 -27.10
C GLU A 245 -22.36 0.83 -28.17
N ASP A 246 -23.52 0.18 -28.03
CA ASP A 246 -24.18 -0.55 -29.13
C ASP A 246 -25.04 0.43 -29.94
N GLY A 247 -24.42 1.07 -30.94
CA GLY A 247 -25.11 1.79 -32.00
C GLY A 247 -25.41 0.85 -33.17
N ASP A 248 -26.66 0.40 -33.25
CA ASP A 248 -27.28 -0.22 -34.44
C ASP A 248 -26.91 0.51 -35.74
N ASP A 249 -26.50 -0.22 -36.77
CA ASP A 249 -26.79 0.12 -38.16
C ASP A 249 -26.84 -1.18 -39.00
N ASP A 250 -28.06 -1.69 -39.14
CA ASP A 250 -28.49 -2.55 -40.25
C ASP A 250 -28.50 -1.74 -41.55
N GLU A 251 -27.90 -2.25 -42.63
CA GLU A 251 -28.48 -2.29 -43.99
C GLU A 251 -27.50 -2.88 -45.04
N ASP A 252 -27.76 -4.14 -45.39
CA ASP A 252 -27.86 -4.75 -46.73
C ASP A 252 -26.89 -4.42 -47.89
N GLY A 253 -26.41 -5.52 -48.52
CA GLY A 253 -26.25 -5.59 -49.99
C GLY A 253 -25.07 -6.43 -50.52
N ASP A 254 -25.35 -7.71 -50.84
CA ASP A 254 -25.01 -8.50 -52.05
C ASP A 254 -23.59 -8.35 -52.69
N GLU A 255 -22.88 -9.36 -53.21
CA GLU A 255 -23.25 -10.67 -53.74
C GLU A 255 -21.94 -11.48 -54.01
N ASP A 256 -22.07 -12.81 -53.91
CA ASP A 256 -21.46 -13.93 -54.67
C ASP A 256 -19.96 -14.05 -55.09
N GLY A 257 -19.45 -15.31 -54.98
CA GLY A 257 -18.33 -15.78 -55.80
C GLY A 257 -17.58 -17.08 -55.40
N TYR A 258 -18.19 -18.24 -55.71
CA TYR A 258 -17.59 -19.58 -56.03
C TYR A 258 -17.11 -20.48 -54.86
N ASP A 259 -17.83 -21.57 -54.53
CA ASP A 259 -17.88 -22.94 -55.13
C ASP A 259 -16.56 -23.74 -55.02
N ASP A 260 -16.53 -24.77 -54.16
CA ASP A 260 -16.55 -26.22 -54.50
C ASP A 260 -15.10 -26.76 -54.60
N ALA A 261 -14.64 -27.86 -54.01
CA ALA A 261 -15.28 -29.13 -53.70
C ALA A 261 -14.35 -30.00 -52.80
N ASP A 262 -14.94 -31.07 -52.24
CA ASP A 262 -14.34 -32.39 -51.89
C ASP A 262 -13.25 -32.45 -50.78
N GLY A 263 -13.36 -33.20 -49.68
CA GLY A 263 -14.08 -34.44 -49.42
C GLY A 263 -13.09 -35.60 -49.31
N TYR A 264 -12.59 -35.93 -48.10
CA TYR A 264 -12.09 -37.26 -47.73
C TYR A 264 -12.11 -37.44 -46.20
N ASP A 265 -13.06 -38.27 -45.74
CA ASP A 265 -12.94 -39.10 -44.54
C ASP A 265 -11.88 -40.19 -44.78
N GLU A 266 -11.10 -40.58 -43.77
CA GLU A 266 -11.09 -41.97 -43.29
C GLU A 266 -10.13 -42.19 -42.11
N ASP A 267 -10.67 -42.98 -41.18
CA ASP A 267 -10.14 -43.50 -39.92
C ASP A 267 -8.79 -44.21 -39.98
N GLY A 268 -8.10 -44.26 -38.83
CA GLY A 268 -6.88 -45.02 -38.64
C GLY A 268 -6.53 -45.29 -37.18
N ASP A 269 -7.38 -46.07 -36.50
CA ASP A 269 -7.10 -46.74 -35.23
C ASP A 269 -5.85 -47.63 -35.33
N GLY A 270 -5.00 -47.63 -34.30
CA GLY A 270 -3.75 -48.40 -34.32
C GLY A 270 -3.02 -48.47 -32.99
N ALA A 271 -3.59 -49.21 -32.04
CA ALA A 271 -2.96 -49.63 -30.80
C ALA A 271 -1.64 -50.39 -31.01
N GLY A 272 -0.71 -50.29 -30.05
CA GLY A 272 0.21 -51.40 -29.81
C GLY A 272 1.59 -51.08 -29.23
N SER A 273 1.71 -51.35 -27.93
CA SER A 273 2.79 -52.15 -27.34
C SER A 273 4.22 -51.60 -27.31
N GLY A 274 4.73 -51.45 -26.08
CA GLY A 274 5.82 -52.35 -25.68
C GLY A 274 7.13 -51.71 -25.19
N VAL A 275 7.25 -51.62 -23.86
CA VAL A 275 8.31 -52.27 -23.06
C VAL A 275 9.80 -51.94 -23.31
N SER A 276 10.40 -51.44 -22.22
CA SER A 276 11.75 -51.73 -21.70
C SER A 276 12.99 -50.92 -22.08
N ALA A 277 13.54 -50.34 -21.01
CA ALA A 277 14.87 -50.62 -20.44
C ALA A 277 16.09 -49.84 -20.94
N ALA A 278 16.74 -49.18 -19.96
CA ALA A 278 18.19 -49.10 -19.65
C ALA A 278 18.47 -47.67 -19.15
N ARG A 279 18.69 -47.41 -17.85
CA ARG A 279 19.81 -47.78 -16.97
C ARG A 279 21.18 -47.29 -17.48
N ARG A 280 21.88 -46.61 -16.55
CA ARG A 280 23.28 -46.09 -16.56
C ARG A 280 23.35 -44.63 -17.02
N THR A 281 23.95 -43.71 -16.28
CA THR A 281 24.80 -43.78 -15.07
C THR A 281 24.80 -42.40 -14.45
#